data_AF-A0A2W0F478-F1
#
_entry.id   AF-A0A2W0F478-F1
#
_cell.length_a   1.000
_cell.length_b   1.000
_cell.length_c   1.000
_cell.angle_alpha   90.00
_cell.angle_beta   90.00
_cell.angle_gamma   90.00
#
_symmetry.space_group_name_H-M   'P 1'
#
loop_
_entity.id
_entity.type
_entity.pdbx_description
1 polymer ?
#
loop_
_entity_poly.entity_id
_entity_poly.type
_entity_poly.pdbx_seq_one_letter_code
_entity_poly.pdbx_strand_id
1 'polypeptide(L)'
;MKRIIALSAALAMNGCAGQPEYVQSDFTYEDMGGFSQVGVRATSKSAGKTVEVYAACDVDARRYIISRKSSSRYGGAGDDWTISIGGNRLFDGNLFYEDEAKFLADASTIELIGPKGSFGGQDRMMVSSPQMQRIPELCKEKQAQVMADIHRAEEKESAENERLISDVEKRTGAQPMLPGRNQMDFNNLVLLLQKDGISRHRHKFVWAQDGDYVVAQVLGDRVLLLSMNDQVMFPAITIITNEPAIEGQPWSSVSKGPLQLSEISNYPTALGVNRQTIVFKRI
;
A
#
# COMPACT_ATOMS: atom_id res chain seq x y z
N MET A 1 -2.28 50.57 -82.08
CA MET A 1 -1.27 50.21 -81.05
C MET A 1 -2.01 49.64 -79.84
N LYS A 2 -1.42 48.62 -79.18
CA LYS A 2 -1.91 47.78 -78.05
C LYS A 2 -2.55 46.43 -78.44
N ARG A 3 -1.70 45.40 -78.39
CA ARG A 3 -1.96 43.96 -78.19
C ARG A 3 -2.10 43.66 -76.68
N ILE A 4 -2.44 42.39 -76.40
CA ILE A 4 -2.27 41.55 -75.18
C ILE A 4 -3.68 41.01 -74.80
N ILE A 5 -4.11 39.83 -75.27
CA ILE A 5 -3.75 38.45 -74.88
C ILE A 5 -3.75 38.26 -73.36
N ALA A 6 -4.86 37.73 -72.83
CA ALA A 6 -4.90 37.07 -71.53
C ALA A 6 -5.38 35.63 -71.76
N LEU A 7 -4.42 34.72 -71.90
CA LEU A 7 -4.61 33.28 -71.81
C LEU A 7 -4.28 32.85 -70.37
N SER A 8 -5.20 32.10 -69.77
CA SER A 8 -4.93 30.95 -68.90
C SER A 8 -3.96 31.13 -67.72
N ALA A 9 -4.54 31.35 -66.54
CA ALA A 9 -3.92 30.99 -65.26
C ALA A 9 -4.99 30.44 -64.29
N ALA A 10 -5.63 29.34 -64.69
CA ALA A 10 -6.26 28.41 -63.77
C ALA A 10 -5.32 27.20 -63.67
N LEU A 11 -4.69 27.02 -62.50
CA LEU A 11 -4.01 25.83 -61.95
C LEU A 11 -2.80 26.23 -61.11
N ALA A 12 -3.06 26.76 -59.91
CA ALA A 12 -2.15 26.73 -58.76
C ALA A 12 -2.87 27.25 -57.50
N MET A 13 -3.77 26.45 -56.93
CA MET A 13 -4.19 26.61 -55.53
C MET A 13 -3.88 25.31 -54.79
N ASN A 14 -2.60 25.16 -54.44
CA ASN A 14 -2.10 24.23 -53.43
C ASN A 14 -1.23 25.04 -52.47
N GLY A 15 -1.62 25.12 -51.21
CA GLY A 15 -0.93 25.84 -50.13
C GLY A 15 -1.86 26.88 -49.49
N CYS A 16 -2.17 26.88 -48.20
CA CYS A 16 -1.64 26.17 -47.05
C CYS A 16 -2.80 25.87 -46.10
N ALA A 17 -3.04 24.60 -45.76
CA ALA A 17 -3.80 24.30 -44.54
C ALA A 17 -2.86 24.65 -43.38
N GLY A 18 -3.11 25.78 -42.72
CA GLY A 18 -2.38 26.19 -41.53
C GLY A 18 -2.43 25.09 -40.48
N GLN A 19 -1.32 24.85 -39.79
CA GLN A 19 -1.32 24.06 -38.57
C GLN A 19 -2.41 24.61 -37.63
N PRO A 20 -3.17 23.74 -36.94
CA PRO A 20 -4.17 24.19 -35.98
C PRO A 20 -3.49 25.06 -34.92
N GLU A 21 -4.04 26.24 -34.70
CA GLU A 21 -3.57 27.20 -33.69
C GLU A 21 -3.97 26.65 -32.31
N TYR A 22 -2.98 26.17 -31.54
CA TYR A 22 -3.24 25.58 -30.22
C TYR A 22 -3.70 26.68 -29.25
N VAL A 23 -4.89 26.54 -28.68
CA VAL A 23 -5.37 27.39 -27.59
C VAL A 23 -4.57 27.04 -26.32
N GLN A 24 -3.44 27.71 -26.13
CA GLN A 24 -2.44 27.42 -25.08
C GLN A 24 -2.99 27.60 -23.63
N SER A 25 -4.23 28.03 -23.44
CA SER A 25 -4.79 28.45 -22.14
C SER A 25 -6.06 27.72 -21.69
N ASP A 26 -6.51 26.70 -22.44
CA ASP A 26 -7.78 26.03 -22.16
C ASP A 26 -7.77 25.19 -20.89
N PHE A 27 -6.60 24.72 -20.43
CA PHE A 27 -6.51 23.86 -19.25
C PHE A 27 -6.27 24.64 -17.96
N THR A 28 -6.90 24.17 -16.89
CA THR A 28 -6.50 24.42 -15.50
C THR A 28 -5.73 23.21 -14.98
N TYR A 29 -4.62 23.44 -14.28
CA TYR A 29 -3.76 22.39 -13.75
C TYR A 29 -3.77 22.39 -12.22
N GLU A 30 -4.03 21.23 -11.64
CA GLU A 30 -4.03 21.01 -10.19
C GLU A 30 -3.01 19.94 -9.84
N ASP A 31 -2.14 20.21 -8.87
CA ASP A 31 -1.21 19.19 -8.37
C ASP A 31 -1.99 18.08 -7.64
N MET A 32 -1.68 16.83 -7.98
CA MET A 32 -2.21 15.65 -7.31
C MET A 32 -1.18 15.16 -6.29
N GLY A 33 -1.61 14.93 -5.06
CA GLY A 33 -0.77 14.37 -4.00
C GLY A 33 -1.57 13.45 -3.09
N GLY A 34 -1.08 12.22 -2.91
CA GLY A 34 -1.65 11.21 -2.02
C GLY A 34 -0.59 10.50 -1.20
N PHE A 35 -0.95 9.38 -0.57
CA PHE A 35 -0.01 8.57 0.22
C PHE A 35 1.13 8.03 -0.66
N SER A 36 0.80 7.41 -1.80
CA SER A 36 1.77 6.84 -2.74
C SER A 36 1.66 7.42 -4.16
N GLN A 37 1.06 8.60 -4.34
CA GLN A 37 0.83 9.16 -5.67
C GLN A 37 1.21 10.63 -5.73
N VAL A 38 1.82 11.02 -6.85
CA VAL A 38 2.11 12.42 -7.20
C VAL A 38 1.78 12.64 -8.68
N GLY A 39 1.24 13.78 -9.04
CA GLY A 39 0.83 14.01 -10.43
C GLY A 39 0.22 15.38 -10.67
N VAL A 40 -0.41 15.51 -11.82
CA VAL A 40 -1.10 16.71 -12.27
C VAL A 40 -2.44 16.29 -12.87
N ARG A 41 -3.51 16.96 -12.44
CA ARG A 41 -4.82 16.89 -13.05
C ARG A 41 -5.00 18.11 -13.95
N ALA A 42 -5.15 17.88 -15.24
CA ALA A 42 -5.45 18.91 -16.23
C ALA A 42 -6.93 18.85 -16.59
N THR A 43 -7.67 19.94 -16.37
CA THR A 43 -9.11 20.04 -16.71
C THR A 43 -9.33 21.15 -17.73
N SER A 44 -9.91 20.78 -18.88
CA SER A 44 -10.28 21.70 -19.95
C SER A 44 -11.43 22.61 -19.50
N LYS A 45 -11.28 23.92 -19.69
CA LYS A 45 -12.29 24.93 -19.37
C LYS A 45 -13.43 24.92 -20.39
N SER A 46 -13.13 24.74 -21.67
CA SER A 46 -14.13 24.72 -22.74
C SER A 46 -14.87 23.39 -22.85
N ALA A 47 -14.15 22.26 -22.74
CA ALA A 47 -14.73 20.93 -22.91
C ALA A 47 -15.15 20.26 -21.59
N GLY A 48 -14.70 20.77 -20.44
CA GLY A 48 -14.99 20.18 -19.12
C GLY A 48 -14.43 18.76 -18.95
N LYS A 49 -13.41 18.39 -19.73
CA LYS A 49 -12.79 17.06 -19.71
C LYS A 49 -11.50 17.08 -18.90
N THR A 50 -11.23 15.99 -18.19
CA THR A 50 -10.08 15.86 -17.30
C THR A 50 -9.12 14.76 -17.75
N VAL A 51 -7.84 15.11 -17.75
CA VAL A 51 -6.71 14.18 -17.94
C VAL A 51 -5.87 14.20 -16.66
N GLU A 52 -5.60 13.02 -16.11
CA GLU A 52 -4.70 12.84 -14.98
C GLU A 52 -3.38 12.26 -15.50
N VAL A 53 -2.27 12.92 -15.17
CA VAL A 53 -0.91 12.47 -15.46
C VAL A 53 -0.21 12.33 -14.14
N TYR A 54 0.11 11.10 -13.72
CA TYR A 54 0.60 10.86 -12.37
C TYR A 54 1.55 9.66 -12.30
N ALA A 55 2.26 9.54 -11.18
CA ALA A 55 3.06 8.39 -10.83
C ALA A 55 2.50 7.72 -9.57
N ALA A 56 2.45 6.39 -9.59
CA ALA A 56 2.41 5.57 -8.39
C ALA A 56 3.85 5.36 -7.92
N CYS A 57 4.13 5.84 -6.71
CA CYS A 57 5.43 5.90 -6.06
C CYS A 57 5.47 4.87 -4.94
N ASP A 58 5.31 3.61 -5.33
CA ASP A 58 5.38 2.49 -4.41
C ASP A 58 6.85 2.25 -4.02
N VAL A 59 7.06 1.58 -2.88
CA VAL A 59 8.39 1.30 -2.34
C VAL A 59 9.25 0.50 -3.34
N ASP A 60 8.64 -0.49 -3.99
CA ASP A 60 9.35 -1.45 -4.83
C ASP A 60 9.42 -1.06 -6.31
N ALA A 61 8.50 -0.22 -6.78
CA ALA A 61 8.39 0.11 -8.19
C ALA A 61 7.75 1.49 -8.41
N ARG A 62 8.20 2.16 -9.46
CA ARG A 62 7.58 3.39 -9.96
C ARG A 62 6.80 3.05 -11.21
N ARG A 63 5.52 3.44 -11.24
CA ARG A 63 4.68 3.29 -12.43
C ARG A 63 4.07 4.63 -12.78
N TYR A 64 4.28 5.08 -14.00
CA TYR A 64 3.70 6.32 -14.49
C TYR A 64 2.44 6.04 -15.29
N ILE A 65 1.46 6.93 -15.16
CA ILE A 65 0.10 6.72 -15.64
C ILE A 65 -0.40 8.00 -16.30
N ILE A 66 -0.96 7.84 -17.50
CA ILE A 66 -1.77 8.87 -18.14
C ILE A 66 -3.20 8.31 -18.25
N SER A 67 -4.16 9.00 -17.65
CA SER A 67 -5.54 8.55 -17.50
C SER A 67 -6.51 9.62 -17.94
N ARG A 68 -7.57 9.21 -18.65
CA ARG A 68 -8.75 10.04 -18.88
C ARG A 68 -9.75 9.82 -17.75
N LYS A 69 -10.13 10.87 -17.04
CA LYS A 69 -11.29 10.84 -16.13
C LYS A 69 -12.48 11.42 -16.86
N SER A 70 -13.40 10.59 -17.33
CA SER A 70 -14.67 11.08 -17.87
C SER A 70 -15.57 11.57 -16.71
N SER A 71 -15.75 12.88 -16.58
CA SER A 71 -16.79 13.45 -15.73
C SER A 71 -18.03 13.78 -16.56
N SER A 72 -18.73 12.78 -17.10
CA SER A 72 -20.13 12.97 -17.51
C SER A 72 -21.02 12.10 -16.62
N ARG A 73 -21.75 12.75 -15.71
CA ARG A 73 -22.86 12.15 -14.93
C ARG A 73 -24.08 11.82 -15.78
N TYR A 74 -24.03 12.07 -17.09
CA TYR A 74 -25.10 11.81 -18.02
C TYR A 74 -24.52 11.13 -19.26
N GLY A 75 -24.76 9.83 -19.38
CA GLY A 75 -24.54 9.09 -20.60
C GLY A 75 -25.48 9.62 -21.69
N GLY A 76 -24.91 10.34 -22.64
CA GLY A 76 -25.55 10.74 -23.88
C GLY A 76 -24.55 10.51 -25.01
N ALA A 77 -24.99 9.87 -26.08
CA ALA A 77 -24.20 9.43 -27.22
C ALA A 77 -23.66 10.59 -28.10
N GLY A 78 -22.81 11.46 -27.53
CA GLY A 78 -22.16 12.59 -28.20
C GLY A 78 -20.79 12.98 -27.63
N ASP A 79 -20.10 12.04 -26.95
CA ASP A 79 -18.96 12.30 -26.06
C ASP A 79 -17.58 11.91 -26.66
N ASP A 80 -17.41 12.03 -27.99
CA ASP A 80 -16.25 11.57 -28.78
C ASP A 80 -14.98 12.44 -28.64
N TRP A 81 -14.66 12.84 -27.41
CA TRP A 81 -13.34 13.39 -27.11
C TRP A 81 -12.34 12.25 -26.92
N THR A 82 -11.21 12.25 -27.64
CA THR A 82 -10.16 11.23 -27.53
C THR A 82 -8.85 11.85 -27.08
N ILE A 83 -8.01 11.07 -26.39
CA ILE A 83 -6.64 11.52 -26.09
C ILE A 83 -5.72 10.96 -27.16
N SER A 84 -4.91 11.82 -27.76
CA SER A 84 -3.82 11.48 -28.67
C SER A 84 -2.48 11.72 -27.98
N ILE A 85 -1.56 10.77 -28.13
CA ILE A 85 -0.17 10.88 -27.67
C ILE A 85 0.77 10.55 -28.83
N GLY A 86 1.83 11.33 -29.00
CA GLY A 86 2.82 11.14 -30.06
C GLY A 86 2.22 11.23 -31.47
N GLY A 87 1.10 11.95 -31.62
CA GLY A 87 0.41 12.17 -32.89
C GLY A 87 -0.35 10.98 -33.49
N ASN A 88 -0.27 9.78 -32.90
CA ASN A 88 -0.78 8.55 -33.53
C ASN A 88 -1.51 7.57 -32.59
N ARG A 89 -1.40 7.71 -31.26
CA ARG A 89 -2.05 6.79 -30.31
C ARG A 89 -3.30 7.41 -29.72
N LEU A 90 -4.46 6.99 -30.24
CA LEU A 90 -5.76 7.25 -29.62
C LEU A 90 -6.04 6.20 -28.55
N PHE A 91 -6.42 6.62 -27.35
CA PHE A 91 -6.80 5.70 -26.27
C PHE A 91 -7.96 6.24 -25.43
N ASP A 92 -8.73 5.32 -24.87
CA ASP A 92 -9.93 5.61 -24.05
C ASP A 92 -9.84 5.01 -22.64
N GLY A 93 -8.62 4.93 -22.10
CA GLY A 93 -8.35 4.28 -20.82
C GLY A 93 -7.09 4.81 -20.13
N ASN A 94 -6.41 3.92 -19.40
CA ASN A 94 -5.15 4.24 -18.74
C ASN A 94 -3.98 3.71 -19.55
N LEU A 95 -2.96 4.55 -19.76
CA LEU A 95 -1.66 4.14 -20.27
C LEU A 95 -0.67 4.05 -19.12
N PHE A 96 0.03 2.92 -19.04
CA PHE A 96 1.01 2.63 -18.00
C PHE A 96 2.41 2.61 -18.59
N TYR A 97 3.35 3.19 -17.86
CA TYR A 97 4.76 3.27 -18.22
C TYR A 97 5.63 2.83 -17.05
N GLU A 98 6.59 1.96 -17.34
CA GLU A 98 7.68 1.62 -16.42
C GLU A 98 8.96 2.41 -16.76
N ASP A 99 9.06 2.88 -18.01
CA ASP A 99 10.17 3.69 -18.53
C ASP A 99 9.86 5.19 -18.36
N GLU A 100 10.68 5.85 -17.54
CA GLU A 100 10.61 7.30 -17.25
C GLU A 100 10.80 8.16 -18.51
N ALA A 101 11.74 7.81 -19.38
CA ALA A 101 12.03 8.59 -20.58
C ALA A 101 10.88 8.50 -21.60
N LYS A 102 10.31 7.30 -21.76
CA LYS A 102 9.12 7.11 -22.60
C LYS A 102 7.92 7.86 -22.04
N PHE A 103 7.71 7.81 -20.73
CA PHE A 103 6.66 8.57 -20.07
C PHE A 103 6.82 10.08 -20.30
N LEU A 104 8.01 10.63 -20.10
CA LEU A 104 8.26 12.07 -20.31
C LEU A 104 8.05 12.50 -21.77
N ALA A 105 8.48 11.68 -22.73
CA ALA A 105 8.25 11.93 -24.14
C ALA A 105 6.73 11.97 -24.45
N ASP A 106 5.99 10.97 -23.99
CA ASP A 106 4.56 10.84 -24.23
C ASP A 106 3.77 11.94 -23.48
N ALA A 107 4.15 12.29 -22.25
CA ALA A 107 3.53 13.37 -21.46
C ALA A 107 3.66 14.75 -22.09
N SER A 108 4.73 14.99 -22.87
CA SER A 108 4.94 16.26 -23.57
C SER A 108 4.09 16.44 -24.83
N THR A 109 3.39 15.38 -25.27
CA THR A 109 2.66 15.36 -26.55
C THR A 109 1.18 15.02 -26.40
N ILE A 110 0.65 15.11 -25.17
CA ILE A 110 -0.74 14.80 -24.88
C ILE A 110 -1.64 15.85 -25.54
N GLU A 111 -2.55 15.40 -26.38
CA GLU A 111 -3.56 16.21 -27.02
C GLU A 111 -4.95 15.66 -26.72
N LEU A 112 -5.90 16.56 -26.46
CA LEU A 112 -7.31 16.26 -26.40
C LEU A 112 -7.94 16.60 -27.76
N ILE A 113 -8.51 15.61 -28.43
CA ILE A 113 -9.10 15.73 -29.77
C ILE A 113 -10.62 15.67 -29.66
N GLY A 114 -11.29 16.70 -30.18
CA GLY A 114 -12.74 16.82 -30.20
C GLY A 114 -13.43 16.03 -31.31
N PRO A 115 -14.77 15.90 -31.22
CA PRO A 115 -15.57 15.25 -32.25
C PRO A 115 -15.40 15.95 -33.60
N LYS A 116 -15.42 15.18 -34.69
CA LYS A 116 -15.32 15.74 -36.04
C LYS A 116 -16.63 16.45 -36.41
N GLY A 117 -16.58 17.77 -36.63
CA GLY A 117 -17.74 18.53 -37.10
C GLY A 117 -18.11 18.21 -38.56
N SER A 118 -19.37 18.47 -38.93
CA SER A 118 -19.91 18.12 -40.27
C SER A 118 -19.24 18.83 -41.45
N PHE A 119 -18.53 19.95 -41.23
CA PHE A 119 -17.89 20.75 -42.28
C PHE A 119 -16.53 21.36 -41.87
N GLY A 120 -15.87 20.84 -40.82
CA GLY A 120 -14.60 21.39 -40.29
C GLY A 120 -13.63 20.31 -39.80
N GLY A 121 -12.38 20.71 -39.55
CA GLY A 121 -11.36 19.86 -38.91
C GLY A 121 -11.74 19.46 -37.47
N GLN A 122 -10.98 18.54 -36.88
CA GLN A 122 -11.14 18.20 -35.45
C GLN A 122 -10.46 19.25 -34.58
N ASP A 123 -11.13 19.70 -33.52
CA ASP A 123 -10.51 20.55 -32.51
C ASP A 123 -9.42 19.76 -31.78
N ARG A 124 -8.22 20.33 -31.65
CA ARG A 124 -7.09 19.71 -30.95
C ARG A 124 -6.55 20.68 -29.91
N MET A 125 -6.47 20.24 -28.67
CA MET A 125 -5.96 21.04 -27.56
C MET A 125 -4.78 20.34 -26.89
N MET A 126 -3.67 21.05 -26.75
CA MET A 126 -2.47 20.53 -26.08
C MET A 126 -2.69 20.55 -24.57
N VAL A 127 -2.45 19.40 -23.92
CA VAL A 127 -2.63 19.21 -22.46
C VAL A 127 -1.30 19.34 -21.72
N SER A 128 -0.17 19.39 -22.42
CA SER A 128 1.17 19.39 -21.81
C SER A 128 1.38 20.60 -20.88
N SER A 129 1.88 20.35 -19.67
CA SER A 129 2.31 21.38 -18.70
C SER A 129 3.74 21.11 -18.22
N PRO A 130 4.56 22.15 -17.93
CA PRO A 130 5.85 21.99 -17.27
C PRO A 130 5.77 21.22 -15.95
N GLN A 131 4.64 21.27 -15.24
CA GLN A 131 4.42 20.51 -14.01
C GLN A 131 4.50 18.99 -14.24
N MET A 132 4.09 18.51 -15.43
CA MET A 132 4.13 17.08 -15.76
C MET A 132 5.56 16.55 -15.88
N GLN A 133 6.51 17.39 -16.26
CA GLN A 133 7.92 17.02 -16.37
C GLN A 133 8.57 16.76 -15.00
N ARG A 134 8.01 17.33 -13.93
CA ARG A 134 8.50 17.17 -12.55
C ARG A 134 7.98 15.89 -11.88
N ILE A 135 7.00 15.21 -12.47
CA ILE A 135 6.37 14.02 -11.86
C ILE A 135 7.40 12.94 -11.48
N PRO A 136 8.39 12.58 -12.32
CA PRO A 136 9.38 11.58 -11.93
C PRO A 136 10.28 12.00 -10.77
N GLU A 137 10.67 13.27 -10.71
CA GLU A 137 11.47 13.83 -9.61
C GLU A 137 10.66 13.82 -8.31
N LEU A 138 9.44 14.37 -8.34
CA LEU A 138 8.52 14.36 -7.20
C LEU A 138 8.24 12.93 -6.70
N CYS A 139 8.20 11.96 -7.61
CA CYS A 139 7.99 10.56 -7.25
C CYS A 139 9.20 9.95 -6.54
N LYS A 140 10.43 10.30 -6.97
CA LYS A 140 11.68 9.91 -6.30
C LYS A 140 11.76 10.52 -4.90
N GLU A 141 11.43 11.80 -4.76
CA GLU A 141 11.38 12.48 -3.45
C GLU A 141 10.36 11.83 -2.52
N LYS A 142 9.16 11.55 -3.03
CA LYS A 142 8.10 10.88 -2.26
C LYS A 142 8.52 9.48 -1.80
N GLN A 143 9.13 8.70 -2.69
CA GLN A 143 9.64 7.37 -2.34
C GLN A 143 10.72 7.44 -1.26
N ALA A 144 11.66 8.39 -1.38
CA ALA A 144 12.69 8.61 -0.37
C ALA A 144 12.09 9.01 1.00
N GLN A 145 11.07 9.87 1.00
CA GLN A 145 10.36 10.25 2.22
C GLN A 145 9.67 9.04 2.86
N VAL A 146 8.94 8.23 2.08
CA VAL A 146 8.25 7.03 2.57
C VAL A 146 9.26 6.04 3.16
N MET A 147 10.39 5.80 2.49
CA MET A 147 11.45 4.93 3.00
C MET A 147 12.06 5.45 4.30
N ALA A 148 12.31 6.76 4.39
CA ALA A 148 12.82 7.37 5.61
C ALA A 148 11.83 7.26 6.79
N ASP A 149 10.53 7.39 6.52
CA ASP A 149 9.49 7.25 7.54
C ASP A 149 9.32 5.79 7.98
N ILE A 150 9.45 4.81 7.06
CA ILE A 150 9.50 3.36 7.39
C ILE A 150 10.68 3.08 8.30
N HIS A 151 11.90 3.48 7.92
CA HIS A 151 13.09 3.26 8.74
C HIS A 151 12.99 3.92 10.11
N ARG A 152 12.48 5.15 10.19
CA ARG A 152 12.27 5.84 11.48
C ARG A 152 11.25 5.09 12.36
N ALA A 153 10.20 4.53 11.77
CA ALA A 153 9.22 3.73 12.50
C ALA A 153 9.82 2.42 13.02
N GLU A 154 10.61 1.72 12.20
CA GLU A 154 11.33 0.51 12.57
C GLU A 154 12.34 0.76 13.70
N GLU A 155 13.14 1.83 13.61
CA GLU A 155 14.09 2.23 14.65
C GLU A 155 13.37 2.53 15.97
N LYS A 156 12.24 3.23 15.91
CA LYS A 156 11.43 3.55 17.09
C LYS A 156 10.84 2.29 17.72
N GLU A 157 10.30 1.37 16.92
CA GLU A 157 9.77 0.09 17.41
C GLU A 157 10.89 -0.77 18.04
N SER A 158 12.06 -0.83 17.41
CA SER A 158 13.22 -1.57 17.93
C SER A 158 13.68 -0.99 19.27
N ALA A 159 13.84 0.33 19.36
CA ALA A 159 14.25 1.00 20.60
C ALA A 159 13.24 0.81 21.73
N GLU A 160 11.94 0.85 21.42
CA GLU A 160 10.89 0.59 22.41
C GLU A 160 10.91 -0.86 22.88
N ASN A 161 11.07 -1.82 21.96
CA ASN A 161 11.20 -3.24 22.29
C ASN A 161 12.42 -3.52 23.18
N GLU A 162 13.59 -2.96 22.84
CA GLU A 162 14.80 -3.07 23.67
C GLU A 162 14.60 -2.48 25.07
N ARG A 163 13.94 -1.32 25.16
CA ARG A 163 13.60 -0.69 26.45
C ARG A 163 12.70 -1.59 27.29
N LEU A 164 11.67 -2.17 26.70
CA LEU A 164 10.73 -3.06 27.39
C LEU A 164 11.43 -4.36 27.84
N ILE A 165 12.29 -4.93 27.00
CA ILE A 165 13.10 -6.11 27.37
C ILE A 165 13.97 -5.78 28.58
N SER A 166 14.72 -4.67 28.52
CA SER A 166 15.59 -4.24 29.61
C SER A 166 14.84 -3.99 30.91
N ASP A 167 13.61 -3.44 30.85
CA ASP A 167 12.76 -3.25 32.05
C ASP A 167 12.39 -4.60 32.70
N VAL A 168 11.96 -5.57 31.90
CA VAL A 168 11.59 -6.90 32.41
C VAL A 168 12.82 -7.62 32.98
N GLU A 169 13.96 -7.57 32.30
CA GLU A 169 15.22 -8.14 32.79
C GLU A 169 15.62 -7.55 34.14
N LYS A 170 15.57 -6.22 34.29
CA LYS A 170 15.92 -5.53 35.54
C LYS A 170 14.96 -5.86 36.68
N ARG A 171 13.65 -5.95 36.40
CA ARG A 171 12.61 -6.20 37.42
C ARG A 171 12.58 -7.65 37.87
N THR A 172 12.85 -8.59 36.97
CA THR A 172 12.55 -10.02 37.18
C THR A 172 13.78 -10.93 37.12
N GLY A 173 14.89 -10.47 36.54
CA GLY A 173 16.07 -11.28 36.24
C GLY A 173 15.87 -12.27 35.09
N ALA A 174 14.67 -12.37 34.51
CA ALA A 174 14.40 -13.26 33.39
C ALA A 174 15.03 -12.71 32.10
N GLN A 175 15.66 -13.58 31.31
CA GLN A 175 16.25 -13.23 30.02
C GLN A 175 15.23 -13.34 28.87
N PRO A 176 15.33 -12.57 27.78
CA PRO A 176 14.42 -12.71 26.65
C PRO A 176 14.58 -14.08 25.98
N MET A 177 13.47 -14.65 25.51
CA MET A 177 13.47 -15.94 24.82
C MET A 177 13.98 -15.81 23.39
N LEU A 178 13.66 -14.70 22.71
CA LEU A 178 13.99 -14.45 21.32
C LEU A 178 15.02 -13.32 21.18
N PRO A 179 15.92 -13.38 20.18
CA PRO A 179 16.78 -12.26 19.85
C PRO A 179 15.98 -11.13 19.19
N GLY A 180 16.26 -9.87 19.56
CA GLY A 180 15.57 -8.72 19.01
C GLY A 180 14.12 -8.64 19.51
N ARG A 181 13.14 -8.78 18.61
CA ARG A 181 11.71 -8.71 18.95
C ARG A 181 11.29 -9.93 19.78
N ASN A 182 11.02 -9.71 21.06
CA ASN A 182 10.69 -10.79 21.99
C ASN A 182 9.18 -11.10 22.05
N GLN A 183 8.55 -11.19 20.88
CA GLN A 183 7.11 -11.44 20.72
C GLN A 183 6.88 -12.63 19.79
N MET A 184 5.96 -13.52 20.13
CA MET A 184 5.61 -14.70 19.31
C MET A 184 4.23 -15.22 19.70
N ASP A 185 3.42 -15.69 18.75
CA ASP A 185 2.17 -16.37 19.08
C ASP A 185 2.39 -17.76 19.68
N PHE A 186 1.40 -18.30 20.40
CA PHE A 186 1.52 -19.59 21.06
C PHE A 186 1.79 -20.76 20.12
N ASN A 187 1.25 -20.77 18.88
CA ASN A 187 1.52 -21.84 17.92
C ASN A 187 3.01 -21.87 17.55
N ASN A 188 3.56 -20.72 17.16
CA ASN A 188 4.98 -20.62 16.83
C ASN A 188 5.89 -20.86 18.04
N LEU A 189 5.44 -20.45 19.23
CA LEU A 189 6.15 -20.72 20.48
C LEU A 189 6.24 -22.22 20.76
N VAL A 190 5.14 -22.97 20.58
CA VAL A 190 5.15 -24.44 20.67
C VAL A 190 6.14 -25.05 19.69
N LEU A 191 6.10 -24.64 18.42
CA LEU A 191 7.01 -25.17 17.39
C LEU A 191 8.47 -24.89 17.74
N LEU A 192 8.78 -23.69 18.25
CA LEU A 192 10.10 -23.33 18.75
C LEU A 192 10.54 -24.25 19.89
N LEU A 193 9.67 -24.46 20.88
CA LEU A 193 9.97 -25.30 22.05
C LEU A 193 10.10 -26.79 21.69
N GLN A 194 9.36 -27.28 20.71
CA GLN A 194 9.50 -28.64 20.17
C GLN A 194 10.83 -28.81 19.41
N LYS A 195 11.22 -27.80 18.62
CA LYS A 195 12.45 -27.82 17.82
C LYS A 195 13.71 -27.72 18.69
N ASP A 196 13.74 -26.77 19.62
CA ASP A 196 14.94 -26.45 20.40
C ASP A 196 15.01 -27.21 21.73
N GLY A 197 13.87 -27.71 22.20
CA GLY A 197 13.70 -28.27 23.53
C GLY A 197 13.43 -27.20 24.58
N ILE A 198 12.49 -27.49 25.49
CA ILE A 198 12.04 -26.56 26.55
C ILE A 198 13.17 -26.13 27.50
N SER A 199 14.15 -27.00 27.74
CA SER A 199 15.26 -26.72 28.66
C SER A 199 16.09 -25.50 28.25
N ARG A 200 16.24 -25.24 26.93
CA ARG A 200 16.99 -24.07 26.41
C ARG A 200 16.28 -22.73 26.65
N HIS A 201 14.99 -22.77 26.89
CA HIS A 201 14.12 -21.61 27.01
C HIS A 201 13.56 -21.44 28.42
N ARG A 202 13.90 -22.35 29.34
CA ARG A 202 13.47 -22.30 30.73
C ARG A 202 13.91 -21.00 31.40
N HIS A 203 13.03 -20.41 32.19
CA HIS A 203 13.21 -19.12 32.88
C HIS A 203 13.38 -17.91 31.96
N LYS A 204 13.30 -18.07 30.63
CA LYS A 204 13.24 -16.96 29.70
C LYS A 204 11.81 -16.48 29.54
N PHE A 205 11.64 -15.21 29.16
CA PHE A 205 10.34 -14.60 28.96
C PHE A 205 10.07 -14.24 27.51
N VAL A 206 8.79 -14.16 27.15
CA VAL A 206 8.29 -13.75 25.84
C VAL A 206 6.96 -13.04 26.00
N TRP A 207 6.64 -12.08 25.13
CA TRP A 207 5.29 -11.56 24.98
C TRP A 207 4.52 -12.45 24.01
N ALA A 208 3.63 -13.28 24.55
CA ALA A 208 2.87 -14.23 23.74
C ALA A 208 1.59 -13.61 23.16
N GLN A 209 1.33 -13.89 21.89
CA GLN A 209 0.03 -13.64 21.25
C GLN A 209 -0.79 -14.93 21.17
N ASP A 210 -2.11 -14.80 20.95
CA ASP A 210 -3.04 -15.94 21.06
C ASP A 210 -2.77 -17.06 20.07
N GLY A 211 -2.43 -16.72 18.81
CA GLY A 211 -2.46 -17.71 17.74
C GLY A 211 -3.87 -18.30 17.61
N ASP A 212 -3.98 -19.62 17.67
CA ASP A 212 -5.26 -20.35 17.69
C ASP A 212 -5.71 -20.80 19.09
N TYR A 213 -5.04 -20.32 20.14
CA TYR A 213 -5.34 -20.70 21.52
C TYR A 213 -6.44 -19.81 22.12
N VAL A 214 -7.32 -20.44 22.91
CA VAL A 214 -8.32 -19.74 23.72
C VAL A 214 -8.29 -20.25 25.15
N VAL A 215 -8.80 -19.44 26.07
CA VAL A 215 -9.01 -19.87 27.46
C VAL A 215 -10.04 -20.99 27.47
N ALA A 216 -9.60 -22.20 27.81
CA ALA A 216 -10.46 -23.37 27.90
C ALA A 216 -10.96 -23.62 29.32
N GLN A 217 -10.15 -23.26 30.33
CA GLN A 217 -10.50 -23.48 31.72
C GLN A 217 -9.75 -22.53 32.64
N VAL A 218 -10.41 -22.08 33.71
CA VAL A 218 -9.79 -21.27 34.77
C VAL A 218 -9.95 -21.99 36.12
N LEU A 219 -8.83 -22.30 36.78
CA LEU A 219 -8.79 -22.89 38.12
C LEU A 219 -7.86 -22.09 39.02
N GLY A 220 -8.42 -21.28 39.92
CA GLY A 220 -7.64 -20.45 40.82
C GLY A 220 -6.74 -19.47 40.06
N ASP A 221 -5.44 -19.54 40.32
CA ASP A 221 -4.40 -18.73 39.66
C ASP A 221 -3.90 -19.35 38.35
N ARG A 222 -4.56 -20.38 37.82
CA ARG A 222 -4.12 -21.09 36.62
C ARG A 222 -5.17 -21.06 35.52
N VAL A 223 -4.74 -20.58 34.36
CA VAL A 223 -5.53 -20.51 33.13
C VAL A 223 -5.01 -21.54 32.15
N LEU A 224 -5.85 -22.49 31.75
CA LEU A 224 -5.55 -23.47 30.71
C LEU A 224 -6.00 -22.91 29.36
N LEU A 225 -5.09 -22.91 28.40
CA LEU A 225 -5.33 -22.60 27.00
C LEU A 225 -5.27 -23.88 26.18
N LEU A 226 -6.18 -24.01 25.21
CA LEU A 226 -6.18 -25.08 24.21
C LEU A 226 -6.21 -24.48 22.81
N SER A 227 -5.49 -25.11 21.89
CA SER A 227 -5.64 -24.85 20.45
C SER A 227 -7.05 -25.22 20.00
N MET A 228 -7.66 -24.32 19.25
CA MET A 228 -8.99 -24.51 18.66
C MET A 228 -8.98 -25.48 17.48
N ASN A 229 -7.86 -25.61 16.77
CA ASN A 229 -7.79 -26.31 15.49
C ASN A 229 -7.09 -27.66 15.56
N ASP A 230 -6.04 -27.82 16.37
CA ASP A 230 -5.28 -29.08 16.45
C ASP A 230 -4.60 -29.27 17.82
N GLN A 231 -5.28 -29.98 18.72
CA GLN A 231 -4.75 -30.31 20.05
C GLN A 231 -3.67 -31.41 20.02
N VAL A 232 -3.47 -32.10 18.90
CA VAL A 232 -2.44 -33.14 18.75
C VAL A 232 -1.11 -32.50 18.40
N MET A 233 -1.10 -31.56 17.45
CA MET A 233 0.09 -30.81 17.07
C MET A 233 0.45 -29.73 18.10
N PHE A 234 -0.56 -29.06 18.66
CA PHE A 234 -0.40 -27.93 19.59
C PHE A 234 -0.86 -28.33 20.99
N PRO A 235 0.06 -28.69 21.90
CA PRO A 235 -0.27 -29.15 23.24
C PRO A 235 -0.89 -28.01 24.06
N ALA A 236 -1.54 -28.38 25.16
CA ALA A 236 -2.12 -27.43 26.09
C ALA A 236 -1.05 -26.49 26.69
N ILE A 237 -1.46 -25.26 26.98
CA ILE A 237 -0.63 -24.26 27.65
C ILE A 237 -1.31 -23.86 28.94
N THR A 238 -0.56 -23.75 30.02
CA THR A 238 -1.07 -23.26 31.31
C THR A 238 -0.35 -22.00 31.70
N ILE A 239 -1.09 -20.95 32.00
CA ILE A 239 -0.55 -19.68 32.47
C ILE A 239 -0.91 -19.50 33.94
N ILE A 240 0.10 -19.35 34.78
CA ILE A 240 -0.04 -18.96 36.17
C ILE A 240 -0.14 -17.43 36.22
N THR A 241 -1.29 -16.92 36.64
CA THR A 241 -1.62 -15.49 36.65
C THR A 241 -2.63 -15.15 37.76
N ASN A 242 -2.61 -13.91 38.21
CA ASN A 242 -3.62 -13.32 39.10
C ASN A 242 -4.66 -12.47 38.33
N GLU A 243 -4.55 -12.38 37.00
CA GLU A 243 -5.51 -11.67 36.18
C GLU A 243 -6.83 -12.44 36.04
N PRO A 244 -7.98 -11.76 36.09
CA PRO A 244 -9.26 -12.41 35.88
C PRO A 244 -9.39 -12.86 34.42
N ALA A 245 -9.69 -14.15 34.22
CA ALA A 245 -9.91 -14.76 32.92
C ALA A 245 -11.31 -15.41 32.85
N ILE A 246 -11.89 -15.44 31.66
CA ILE A 246 -13.18 -16.04 31.35
C ILE A 246 -12.96 -17.10 30.26
N GLU A 247 -13.63 -18.24 30.37
CA GLU A 247 -13.59 -19.29 29.35
C GLU A 247 -14.13 -18.81 28.00
N GLY A 248 -13.52 -19.27 26.92
CA GLY A 248 -13.83 -18.91 25.54
C GLY A 248 -13.19 -17.60 25.05
N GLN A 249 -12.54 -16.81 25.92
CA GLN A 249 -11.91 -15.57 25.50
C GLN A 249 -10.44 -15.77 25.09
N PRO A 250 -9.88 -14.91 24.21
CA PRO A 250 -8.46 -14.93 23.88
C PRO A 250 -7.59 -14.46 25.05
N TRP A 251 -6.37 -14.99 25.18
CA TRP A 251 -5.43 -14.59 26.22
C TRP A 251 -5.01 -13.11 26.11
N SER A 252 -4.90 -12.55 24.91
CA SER A 252 -4.55 -11.15 24.68
C SER A 252 -5.58 -10.15 25.25
N SER A 253 -6.80 -10.60 25.53
CA SER A 253 -7.81 -9.85 26.27
C SER A 253 -7.68 -9.96 27.79
N VAL A 254 -7.00 -11.00 28.29
CA VAL A 254 -6.65 -11.16 29.71
C VAL A 254 -5.40 -10.35 30.05
N SER A 255 -4.34 -10.52 29.27
CA SER A 255 -3.06 -9.88 29.54
C SER A 255 -2.26 -9.66 28.27
N LYS A 256 -1.57 -8.53 28.23
CA LYS A 256 -0.52 -8.21 27.25
C LYS A 256 0.87 -8.22 27.88
N GLY A 257 0.98 -8.76 29.10
CA GLY A 257 2.23 -8.82 29.85
C GLY A 257 3.17 -9.92 29.37
N PRO A 258 4.44 -9.86 29.78
CA PRO A 258 5.41 -10.91 29.50
C PRO A 258 5.09 -12.21 30.24
N LEU A 259 5.39 -13.33 29.59
CA LEU A 259 5.24 -14.68 30.12
C LEU A 259 6.60 -15.35 30.23
N GLN A 260 6.96 -15.81 31.43
CA GLN A 260 8.15 -16.59 31.68
C GLN A 260 7.87 -18.08 31.53
N LEU A 261 8.66 -18.78 30.74
CA LEU A 261 8.57 -20.24 30.64
C LEU A 261 9.09 -20.88 31.93
N SER A 262 8.24 -21.66 32.59
CA SER A 262 8.58 -22.36 33.83
C SER A 262 9.03 -23.79 33.54
N GLU A 263 8.12 -24.61 33.01
CA GLU A 263 8.36 -26.06 32.85
C GLU A 263 7.27 -26.73 32.00
N ILE A 264 7.40 -28.05 31.84
CA ILE A 264 6.28 -28.92 31.47
C ILE A 264 5.69 -29.47 32.76
N SER A 265 4.37 -29.44 32.90
CA SER A 265 3.69 -30.00 34.06
C SER A 265 2.43 -30.76 33.65
N ASN A 266 1.75 -31.36 34.62
CA ASN A 266 0.43 -31.92 34.43
C ASN A 266 -0.62 -30.96 35.02
N TYR A 267 -1.66 -30.68 34.25
CA TYR A 267 -2.77 -29.83 34.65
C TYR A 267 -4.05 -30.66 34.82
N PRO A 268 -4.70 -30.61 36.00
CA PRO A 268 -5.98 -31.27 36.21
C PRO A 268 -7.10 -30.50 35.50
N THR A 269 -7.83 -31.19 34.63
CA THR A 269 -9.04 -30.64 34.00
C THR A 269 -10.23 -30.69 34.95
N ALA A 270 -11.32 -29.97 34.63
CA ALA A 270 -12.55 -29.96 35.44
C ALA A 270 -13.15 -31.36 35.65
N LEU A 271 -12.89 -32.30 34.74
CA LEU A 271 -13.33 -33.69 34.80
C LEU A 271 -12.34 -34.62 35.53
N GLY A 272 -11.30 -34.08 36.16
CA GLY A 272 -10.30 -34.84 36.92
C GLY A 272 -9.23 -35.55 36.06
N VAL A 273 -9.26 -35.39 34.74
CA VAL A 273 -8.23 -35.93 33.84
C VAL A 273 -7.02 -35.00 33.83
N ASN A 274 -5.82 -35.55 33.98
CA ASN A 274 -4.58 -34.80 33.88
C ASN A 274 -4.12 -34.68 32.42
N ARG A 275 -3.79 -33.47 31.98
CA ARG A 275 -3.17 -33.20 30.67
C ARG A 275 -1.76 -32.66 30.86
N GLN A 276 -0.81 -33.16 30.07
CA GLN A 276 0.51 -32.54 30.00
C GLN A 276 0.39 -31.16 29.34
N THR A 277 1.05 -30.16 29.90
CA THR A 277 0.92 -28.76 29.50
C THR A 277 2.27 -28.05 29.57
N ILE A 278 2.47 -27.05 28.71
CA ILE A 278 3.59 -26.12 28.81
C ILE A 278 3.19 -25.00 29.77
N VAL A 279 3.96 -24.81 30.84
CA VAL A 279 3.64 -23.87 31.91
C VAL A 279 4.40 -22.57 31.74
N PHE A 280 3.65 -21.48 31.66
CA PHE A 280 4.16 -20.12 31.76
C PHE A 280 3.71 -19.48 33.06
N LYS A 281 4.51 -18.52 33.55
CA LYS A 281 4.16 -17.62 34.64
C LYS A 281 4.11 -16.20 34.12
N ARG A 282 3.04 -15.46 34.44
CA ARG A 282 2.96 -14.02 34.16
C ARG A 282 3.88 -13.26 35.13
N ILE A 283 4.72 -12.37 34.61
CA ILE A 283 5.73 -11.59 35.37
C ILE A 283 5.63 -10.08 35.12
#